data_AF-A0A3A1P742-F1
#
_entry.id   AF-A0A3A1P742-F1
#
_cell.length_a   1.000
_cell.length_b   1.000
_cell.length_c   1.000
_cell.angle_alpha   90.00
_cell.angle_beta   90.00
_cell.angle_gamma   90.00
#
_symmetry.space_group_name_H-M   'P 1'
#
loop_
_entity.id
_entity.type
_entity.pdbx_description
1 polymer ?
#
loop_
_entity_poly.entity_id
_entity_poly.type
_entity_poly.pdbx_seq_one_letter_code
_entity_poly.pdbx_strand_id
1 'polypeptide(L)'
;MTFELIDKLVTEEGYAFQSWQDHYGKGVWAALGFWQDHVDIVRDLSWDSEDQILFPAMDYVFSANWLPVVTGGSFTEAVQNLEERLRLLPQGQLARDSEWTKVVCKALLDLREAHSGLYRNGERIKWPEPLDDLPETFELAVEWLAASERAWVGEL
;
A
#
# COMPACT_ATOMS: atom_id res chain seq x y z
N MET A 1 20.12 15.60 -5.48
CA MET A 1 18.82 15.06 -5.00
C MET A 1 19.13 14.26 -3.76
N THR A 2 18.43 14.54 -2.67
CA THR A 2 18.58 13.79 -1.41
C THR A 2 17.23 13.15 -1.12
N PHE A 3 17.23 11.86 -0.82
CA PHE A 3 16.03 11.07 -0.52
C PHE A 3 15.89 10.94 1.00
N GLU A 4 15.75 12.09 1.68
CA GLU A 4 15.88 12.19 3.14
C GLU A 4 14.75 11.46 3.87
N LEU A 5 13.52 11.50 3.34
CA LEU A 5 12.39 10.83 3.98
C LEU A 5 12.46 9.32 3.79
N ILE A 6 12.82 8.85 2.60
CA ILE A 6 13.04 7.42 2.35
C ILE A 6 14.20 6.91 3.22
N ASP A 7 15.33 7.64 3.26
CA ASP A 7 16.50 7.25 4.06
C ASP A 7 16.14 7.17 5.54
N LYS A 8 15.44 8.16 6.09
CA LYS A 8 14.94 8.13 7.47
C LYS A 8 14.05 6.92 7.73
N LEU A 9 13.03 6.68 6.88
CA LEU A 9 12.09 5.57 7.09
C LEU A 9 12.80 4.21 7.05
N VAL A 10 13.77 4.03 6.15
CA VAL A 10 14.51 2.77 6.02
C VAL A 10 15.51 2.59 7.15
N THR A 11 16.31 3.61 7.46
CA THR A 11 17.45 3.48 8.37
C THR A 11 17.07 3.65 9.85
N GLU A 12 16.09 4.49 10.16
CA GLU A 12 15.70 4.83 11.54
C GLU A 12 14.40 4.13 11.95
N GLU A 13 13.39 4.13 11.08
CA GLU A 13 12.06 3.58 11.40
C GLU A 13 11.92 2.08 11.06
N GLY A 14 12.84 1.55 10.24
CA GLY A 14 12.97 0.13 9.91
C GLY A 14 12.06 -0.34 8.77
N TYR A 15 11.65 0.55 7.88
CA TYR A 15 10.85 0.20 6.71
C TYR A 15 11.66 -0.59 5.68
N ALA A 16 10.99 -1.52 4.99
CA ALA A 16 11.50 -2.17 3.81
C ALA A 16 11.22 -1.31 2.58
N PHE A 17 12.27 -0.98 1.83
CA PHE A 17 12.17 -0.36 0.51
C PHE A 17 12.42 -1.41 -0.58
N GLN A 18 11.60 -1.42 -1.63
CA GLN A 18 11.91 -2.16 -2.84
C GLN A 18 11.57 -1.35 -4.10
N SER A 19 12.25 -1.68 -5.18
CA SER A 19 11.96 -1.21 -6.52
C SER A 19 12.14 -2.34 -7.52
N TRP A 20 11.26 -2.40 -8.52
CA TRP A 20 11.25 -3.43 -9.54
C TRP A 20 10.73 -2.89 -10.87
N GLN A 21 11.16 -3.51 -11.97
CA GLN A 21 10.62 -3.23 -13.29
C GLN A 21 9.27 -3.93 -13.45
N ASP A 22 8.26 -3.17 -13.87
CA ASP A 22 6.94 -3.70 -14.20
C ASP A 22 6.99 -4.60 -15.43
N HIS A 23 6.23 -5.71 -15.37
CA HIS A 23 6.14 -6.69 -16.45
C HIS A 23 5.16 -6.28 -17.57
N TYR A 24 4.20 -5.42 -17.28
CA TYR A 24 3.16 -4.97 -18.21
C TYR A 24 3.41 -3.58 -18.78
N GLY A 25 4.61 -3.04 -18.58
CA GLY A 25 5.06 -1.78 -19.17
C GLY A 25 4.64 -0.52 -18.42
N LYS A 26 4.23 -0.61 -17.15
CA LYS A 26 3.94 0.56 -16.28
C LYS A 26 5.18 1.31 -15.80
N GLY A 27 6.38 0.84 -16.15
CA GLY A 27 7.67 1.45 -15.80
C GLY A 27 8.34 0.76 -14.62
N VAL A 28 9.02 1.53 -13.78
CA VAL A 28 9.67 1.07 -12.55
C VAL A 28 8.78 1.42 -11.36
N TRP A 29 8.48 0.43 -10.53
CA TRP A 29 7.81 0.62 -9.26
C TRP A 29 8.80 0.97 -8.16
N ALA A 30 8.35 1.75 -7.18
CA ALA A 30 9.03 1.98 -5.92
C ALA A 30 8.02 1.94 -4.79
N ALA A 31 8.30 1.18 -3.74
CA ALA A 31 7.41 1.01 -2.62
C ALA A 31 8.14 0.93 -1.28
N LEU A 32 7.48 1.41 -0.23
CA LEU A 32 7.85 1.14 1.15
C LEU A 32 6.80 0.28 1.83
N GLY A 33 7.24 -0.63 2.68
CA GLY A 33 6.39 -1.42 3.55
C GLY A 33 7.00 -1.49 4.93
N PHE A 34 6.17 -1.65 5.94
CA PHE A 34 6.68 -1.84 7.30
C PHE A 34 7.50 -3.14 7.43
N TRP A 35 7.12 -4.18 6.67
CA TRP A 35 7.87 -5.41 6.51
C TRP A 35 8.14 -5.70 5.04
N GLN A 36 9.14 -6.55 4.76
CA GLN A 36 9.43 -6.97 3.40
C GLN A 36 8.20 -7.62 2.74
N ASP A 37 7.50 -8.49 3.45
CA ASP A 37 6.27 -9.15 3.02
C ASP A 37 5.18 -8.15 2.61
N HIS A 38 5.17 -6.93 3.18
CA HIS A 38 4.19 -5.91 2.79
C HIS A 38 4.43 -5.39 1.38
N VAL A 39 5.69 -5.22 1.01
CA VAL A 39 6.07 -4.78 -0.34
C VAL A 39 5.91 -5.93 -1.35
N ASP A 40 6.15 -7.17 -0.90
CA ASP A 40 5.96 -8.36 -1.72
C ASP A 40 4.51 -8.49 -2.20
N ILE A 41 3.51 -8.14 -1.38
CA ILE A 41 2.09 -8.13 -1.79
C ILE A 41 1.86 -7.23 -3.01
N VAL A 42 2.41 -6.02 -2.99
CA VAL A 42 2.25 -5.05 -4.08
C VAL A 42 2.96 -5.53 -5.34
N ARG A 43 4.15 -6.12 -5.17
CA ARG A 43 4.91 -6.69 -6.27
C ARG A 43 4.17 -7.87 -6.91
N ASP A 44 3.59 -8.77 -6.11
CA ASP A 44 2.83 -9.91 -6.60
C ASP A 44 1.57 -9.44 -7.36
N LEU A 45 0.86 -8.43 -6.81
CA LEU A 45 -0.25 -7.76 -7.50
C LEU A 45 0.15 -7.20 -8.88
N SER A 46 1.35 -6.63 -9.00
CA SER A 46 1.85 -6.09 -10.28
C SER A 46 2.28 -7.17 -11.28
N TRP A 47 2.50 -8.42 -10.83
CA TRP A 47 3.04 -9.49 -11.66
C TRP A 47 1.96 -10.45 -12.18
N ASP A 48 0.97 -10.79 -11.35
CA ASP A 48 -0.05 -11.81 -11.67
C ASP A 48 -1.27 -11.24 -12.41
N SER A 49 -1.16 -10.04 -13.01
CA SER A 49 -2.29 -9.27 -13.57
C SER A 49 -2.97 -9.84 -14.84
N GLU A 50 -2.75 -11.11 -15.20
CA GLU A 50 -3.55 -11.77 -16.25
C GLU A 50 -5.01 -11.98 -15.83
N ASP A 51 -5.28 -12.01 -14.51
CA ASP A 51 -6.64 -12.00 -13.96
C ASP A 51 -7.21 -10.57 -14.00
N GLN A 52 -8.19 -10.30 -14.87
CA GLN A 52 -8.91 -9.00 -14.97
C GLN A 52 -9.48 -8.50 -13.64
N ILE A 53 -9.57 -9.38 -12.65
CA ILE A 53 -10.04 -9.10 -11.30
C ILE A 53 -8.98 -8.30 -10.50
N LEU A 54 -7.73 -8.19 -10.97
CA LEU A 54 -6.64 -7.49 -10.29
C LEU A 54 -6.53 -6.00 -10.66
N PHE A 55 -7.21 -5.55 -11.74
CA PHE A 55 -7.19 -4.14 -12.15
C PHE A 55 -7.72 -3.18 -11.06
N PRO A 56 -8.84 -3.45 -10.38
CA PRO A 56 -9.36 -2.56 -9.33
C PRO A 56 -8.39 -2.35 -8.16
N ALA A 57 -7.61 -3.37 -7.81
CA ALA A 57 -6.63 -3.29 -6.72
C ALA A 57 -5.44 -2.41 -7.10
N MET A 58 -4.97 -2.55 -8.34
CA MET A 58 -3.93 -1.67 -8.88
C MET A 58 -4.43 -0.24 -9.00
N ASP A 59 -5.66 -0.04 -9.48
CA ASP A 59 -6.29 1.28 -9.59
C ASP A 59 -6.38 1.95 -8.21
N TYR A 60 -6.76 1.20 -7.17
CA TYR A 60 -6.75 1.70 -5.79
C TYR A 60 -5.35 2.08 -5.30
N VAL A 61 -4.34 1.22 -5.54
CA VAL A 61 -2.95 1.52 -5.15
C VAL A 61 -2.45 2.82 -5.80
N PHE A 62 -2.92 3.13 -7.01
CA PHE A 62 -2.61 4.39 -7.68
C PHE A 62 -3.46 5.58 -7.21
N SER A 63 -4.72 5.37 -6.82
CA SER A 63 -5.60 6.45 -6.34
C SER A 63 -5.31 6.88 -4.91
N ALA A 64 -4.88 5.96 -4.04
CA ALA A 64 -4.57 6.23 -2.65
C ALA A 64 -3.27 7.04 -2.52
N ASN A 65 -3.41 8.35 -2.31
CA ASN A 65 -2.28 9.29 -2.26
C ASN A 65 -1.37 9.12 -1.03
N TRP A 66 -1.80 8.31 -0.08
CA TRP A 66 -1.14 8.06 1.20
C TRP A 66 -0.44 6.70 1.26
N LEU A 67 -0.70 5.80 0.29
CA LEU A 67 0.06 4.57 0.17
C LEU A 67 1.46 4.89 -0.35
N PRO A 68 2.52 4.35 0.28
CA PRO A 68 3.90 4.59 -0.15
C PRO A 68 4.28 3.67 -1.32
N VAL A 69 3.50 3.73 -2.40
CA VAL A 69 3.70 2.96 -3.63
C VAL A 69 3.55 3.92 -4.81
N VAL A 70 4.52 3.92 -5.72
CA VAL A 70 4.53 4.78 -6.92
C VAL A 70 5.15 4.06 -8.11
N THR A 71 5.00 4.64 -9.30
CA THR A 71 5.72 4.26 -10.50
C THR A 71 6.49 5.46 -11.09
N GLY A 72 7.46 5.18 -11.96
CA GLY A 72 8.20 6.15 -12.78
C GLY A 72 8.78 5.49 -14.02
N GLY A 73 9.24 6.27 -15.01
CA GLY A 73 9.87 5.76 -16.22
C GLY A 73 11.28 5.20 -16.01
N SER A 74 11.91 5.51 -14.88
CA SER A 74 13.22 5.00 -14.47
C SER A 74 13.27 4.78 -12.96
N PHE A 75 14.29 4.06 -12.47
CA PHE A 75 14.54 3.90 -11.04
C PHE A 75 14.62 5.24 -10.31
N THR A 76 15.42 6.18 -10.82
CA THR A 76 15.58 7.51 -10.20
C THR A 76 14.27 8.27 -10.14
N GLU A 77 13.47 8.21 -11.20
CA GLU A 77 12.15 8.86 -11.24
C GLU A 77 11.17 8.22 -10.26
N ALA A 78 11.13 6.89 -10.16
CA ALA A 78 10.27 6.19 -9.21
C ALA A 78 10.62 6.53 -7.76
N VAL A 79 11.92 6.55 -7.41
CA VAL A 79 12.38 6.96 -6.08
C VAL A 79 12.07 8.42 -5.79
N GLN A 80 12.24 9.31 -6.79
CA GLN A 80 11.89 10.71 -6.64
C GLN A 80 10.38 10.91 -6.41
N ASN A 81 9.53 10.22 -7.17
CA ASN A 81 8.07 10.26 -7.00
C ASN A 81 7.65 9.77 -5.62
N LEU A 82 8.32 8.73 -5.11
CA LEU A 82 8.04 8.19 -3.78
C LEU A 82 8.40 9.21 -2.69
N GLU A 83 9.57 9.81 -2.81
CA GLU A 83 10.02 10.86 -1.90
C GLU A 83 9.07 12.07 -1.92
N GLU A 84 8.61 12.50 -3.10
CA GLU A 84 7.61 13.57 -3.24
C GLU A 84 6.26 13.18 -2.61
N ARG A 85 5.82 11.93 -2.76
CA ARG A 85 4.63 11.41 -2.09
C ARG A 85 4.74 11.50 -0.57
N LEU A 86 5.89 11.12 0.00
CA LEU A 86 6.12 11.21 1.44
C LEU A 86 6.12 12.65 1.94
N ARG A 87 6.58 13.62 1.14
CA ARG A 87 6.54 15.05 1.50
C ARG A 87 5.13 15.62 1.63
N LEU A 88 4.15 15.02 0.93
CA LEU A 88 2.76 15.46 0.99
C LEU A 88 2.04 14.96 2.26
N LEU A 89 2.60 13.97 2.94
CA LEU A 89 2.03 13.45 4.18
C LEU A 89 2.34 14.37 5.37
N PRO A 90 1.49 14.37 6.40
CA PRO A 90 1.80 15.04 7.66
C PRO A 90 3.11 14.49 8.22
N GLN A 91 4.14 15.33 8.35
CA GLN A 91 5.50 14.87 8.67
C GLN A 91 5.61 14.19 10.04
N GLY A 92 4.72 14.55 10.99
CA GLY A 92 4.62 13.87 12.29
C GLY A 92 4.10 12.42 12.20
N GLN A 93 3.56 12.01 11.05
CA GLN A 93 3.08 10.67 10.79
C GLN A 93 4.14 9.78 10.10
N LEU A 94 5.30 10.32 9.70
CA LEU A 94 6.40 9.53 9.14
C LEU A 94 7.30 8.96 10.24
N ALA A 95 6.71 8.09 11.06
CA ALA A 95 7.34 7.42 12.18
C ALA A 95 6.72 6.03 12.38
N ARG A 96 7.48 5.09 12.94
CA ARG A 96 7.11 3.68 13.10
C ARG A 96 5.75 3.44 13.76
N ASP A 97 5.44 4.13 14.85
CA ASP A 97 4.21 3.87 15.63
C ASP A 97 3.06 4.83 15.28
N SER A 98 3.16 5.55 14.16
CA SER A 98 2.17 6.53 13.73
C SER A 98 0.87 5.91 13.23
N GLU A 99 -0.16 6.74 13.05
CA GLU A 99 -1.41 6.32 12.42
C GLU A 99 -1.18 5.96 10.96
N TRP A 100 -0.31 6.70 10.25
CA TRP A 100 0.06 6.38 8.88
C TRP A 100 0.62 4.96 8.74
N THR A 101 1.53 4.54 9.62
CA THR A 101 2.05 3.17 9.59
C THR A 101 0.96 2.14 9.77
N LYS A 102 0.04 2.38 10.70
CA LYS A 102 -1.08 1.46 10.99
C LYS A 102 -2.02 1.34 9.79
N VAL A 103 -2.41 2.46 9.18
CA VAL A 103 -3.30 2.44 7.99
C VAL A 103 -2.62 1.79 6.79
N VAL A 104 -1.32 2.04 6.57
CA VAL A 104 -0.54 1.39 5.49
C VAL A 104 -0.48 -0.11 5.71
N CYS A 105 -0.16 -0.55 6.93
CA CYS A 105 -0.14 -1.98 7.27
C CYS A 105 -1.50 -2.61 7.03
N LYS A 106 -2.58 -1.97 7.50
CA LYS A 106 -3.94 -2.47 7.30
C LYS A 106 -4.29 -2.59 5.81
N ALA A 107 -4.09 -1.54 5.01
CA ALA A 107 -4.43 -1.59 3.58
C ALA A 107 -3.63 -2.64 2.82
N LEU A 108 -2.34 -2.80 3.10
CA LEU A 108 -1.54 -3.83 2.46
C LEU A 108 -1.98 -5.25 2.87
N LEU A 109 -2.37 -5.45 4.13
CA LEU A 109 -2.92 -6.74 4.58
C LEU A 109 -4.30 -7.04 3.97
N ASP A 110 -5.19 -6.05 3.88
CA ASP A 110 -6.49 -6.20 3.23
C ASP A 110 -6.33 -6.49 1.72
N LEU A 111 -5.38 -5.82 1.06
CA LEU A 111 -5.00 -6.11 -0.33
C LEU A 111 -4.48 -7.55 -0.48
N ARG A 112 -3.68 -8.05 0.47
CA ARG A 112 -3.22 -9.45 0.49
C ARG A 112 -4.36 -10.42 0.71
N GLU A 113 -5.26 -10.13 1.64
CA GLU A 113 -6.41 -10.99 1.91
C GLU A 113 -7.26 -11.15 0.64
N ALA A 114 -7.53 -10.03 -0.02
CA ALA A 114 -8.25 -10.03 -1.28
C ALA A 114 -7.47 -10.72 -2.43
N HIS A 115 -6.14 -10.55 -2.50
CA HIS A 115 -5.28 -11.23 -3.47
C HIS A 115 -5.24 -12.74 -3.25
N SER A 116 -5.10 -13.18 -1.99
CA SER A 116 -5.01 -14.59 -1.61
C SER A 116 -6.34 -15.34 -1.75
N GLY A 117 -7.44 -14.61 -2.01
CA GLY A 117 -8.77 -15.15 -2.28
C GLY A 117 -9.17 -16.15 -1.21
N LEU A 118 -9.30 -15.70 0.06
CA LEU A 118 -9.73 -16.56 1.16
C LEU A 118 -10.87 -17.46 0.66
N TYR A 119 -10.58 -18.76 0.61
CA TYR A 119 -11.60 -19.77 0.43
C TYR A 119 -12.36 -19.86 1.74
N ARG A 120 -13.44 -19.09 1.90
CA ARG A 120 -14.38 -19.34 2.99
C ARG A 120 -15.27 -20.49 2.57
N ASN A 121 -15.19 -21.62 3.28
CA ASN A 121 -15.97 -22.83 3.01
C ASN A 121 -15.77 -23.42 1.59
N GLY A 122 -14.59 -23.25 0.98
CA GLY A 122 -14.29 -23.84 -0.34
C GLY A 122 -14.79 -23.02 -1.54
N GLU A 123 -15.31 -21.80 -1.32
CA GLU A 123 -15.65 -20.85 -2.38
C GLU A 123 -14.64 -19.69 -2.39
N ARG A 124 -14.10 -19.35 -3.58
CA ARG A 124 -13.23 -18.18 -3.77
C ARG A 124 -14.05 -16.95 -3.39
N ILE A 125 -13.70 -16.29 -2.29
CA ILE A 125 -14.24 -14.96 -1.99
C ILE A 125 -13.73 -14.05 -3.10
N LYS A 126 -14.61 -13.68 -4.04
CA LYS A 126 -14.39 -12.52 -4.91
C LYS A 126 -14.14 -11.33 -4.00
N TRP A 127 -13.27 -10.41 -4.43
CA TRP A 127 -13.05 -9.10 -3.81
C TRP A 127 -14.29 -8.63 -3.07
N PRO A 128 -14.17 -8.11 -1.84
CA PRO A 128 -15.31 -7.45 -1.22
C PRO A 128 -15.81 -6.42 -2.22
N GLU A 129 -16.96 -6.70 -2.84
CA GLU A 129 -17.60 -5.69 -3.64
C GLU A 129 -18.22 -4.71 -2.63
N PRO A 130 -17.81 -3.43 -2.66
CA PRO A 130 -16.83 -2.81 -3.56
C PRO A 130 -15.55 -2.31 -2.86
N LEU A 131 -14.42 -2.39 -3.58
CA LEU A 131 -13.19 -1.64 -3.30
C LEU A 131 -13.40 -0.12 -3.25
N ASP A 132 -14.57 0.36 -3.69
CA ASP A 132 -15.02 1.76 -3.57
C ASP A 132 -15.06 2.26 -2.12
N ASP A 133 -15.08 1.36 -1.12
CA ASP A 133 -15.04 1.73 0.30
C ASP A 133 -13.61 1.95 0.82
N LEU A 134 -12.57 1.71 0.01
CA LEU A 134 -11.20 1.95 0.43
C LEU A 134 -10.85 3.45 0.37
N PRO A 135 -10.17 3.96 1.39
CA PRO A 135 -9.96 5.40 1.54
C PRO A 135 -8.92 5.93 0.55
N GLU A 136 -9.30 6.88 -0.29
CA GLU A 136 -8.36 7.53 -1.24
C GLU A 136 -7.43 8.55 -0.56
N THR A 137 -7.86 9.14 0.56
CA THR A 137 -7.10 10.15 1.30
C THR A 137 -6.64 9.65 2.67
N PHE A 138 -5.59 10.27 3.20
CA PHE A 138 -5.05 9.92 4.52
C PHE A 138 -6.08 10.11 5.64
N GLU A 139 -6.86 11.20 5.62
CA GLU A 139 -7.87 11.48 6.64
C GLU A 139 -8.95 10.39 6.68
N LEU A 140 -9.43 9.97 5.50
CA LEU A 140 -10.39 8.88 5.39
C LEU A 140 -9.77 7.54 5.84
N ALA A 141 -8.46 7.34 5.62
CA ALA A 141 -7.77 6.14 6.06
C ALA A 141 -7.69 6.03 7.59
N VAL A 142 -7.50 7.15 8.28
CA VAL A 142 -7.53 7.20 9.75
C VAL A 142 -8.93 6.91 10.28
N GLU A 143 -9.97 7.50 9.70
CA GLU A 143 -11.37 7.22 10.07
C GLU A 143 -11.74 5.75 9.86
N TRP A 144 -11.30 5.19 8.73
CA TRP A 144 -11.49 3.79 8.37
C TRP A 144 -10.82 2.83 9.35
N LEU A 145 -9.59 3.11 9.79
CA LEU A 145 -8.92 2.35 10.83
C LEU A 145 -9.69 2.40 12.15
N ALA A 146 -10.10 3.60 12.59
CA ALA A 146 -10.85 3.78 13.82
C ALA A 146 -12.23 3.09 13.79
N ALA A 147 -12.88 3.03 12.63
CA ALA A 147 -14.14 2.31 12.44
C ALA A 147 -13.94 0.79 12.51
N SER A 148 -12.86 0.30 11.89
CA SER A 148 -12.48 -1.12 11.95
C SER A 148 -12.22 -1.54 13.39
N GLU A 149 -11.36 -0.84 14.13
CA GLU A 149 -11.05 -1.15 15.54
C GLU A 149 -12.31 -1.20 16.44
N ARG A 150 -13.28 -0.29 16.21
CA ARG A 150 -14.56 -0.29 16.91
C ARG A 150 -15.42 -1.52 16.62
N ALA A 151 -15.44 -1.99 15.37
CA ALA A 151 -16.19 -3.20 14.98
C ALA A 151 -15.63 -4.45 15.69
N TRP A 152 -14.30 -4.58 15.72
CA TRP A 152 -13.60 -5.68 16.41
C TRP A 152 -13.89 -5.72 17.93
N VAL A 153 -14.01 -4.55 18.58
CA VAL A 153 -14.31 -4.46 20.01
C VAL A 153 -15.80 -4.72 20.32
N GLY A 154 -16.71 -4.42 19.39
CA GLY A 154 -18.16 -4.63 19.56
C GLY A 154 -18.63 -6.08 19.35
N GLU A 155 -17.75 -6.96 18.85
CA GLU A 155 -18.02 -8.40 18.65
C GLU A 155 -17.55 -9.29 19.83
N LEU A 156 -17.00 -8.70 20.90
CA LEU A 156 -16.62 -9.36 22.16
C LEU A 156 -17.70 -9.24 23.25
#